data_AF-A0A9E8N2E6-F1
#
_entry.id   AF-A0A9E8N2E6-F1
#
_cell.length_a   1.000
_cell.length_b   1.000
_cell.length_c   1.000
_cell.angle_alpha   90.00
_cell.angle_beta   90.00
_cell.angle_gamma   90.00
#
_symmetry.space_group_name_H-M   'P 1'
#
loop_
_entity.id
_entity.type
_entity.pdbx_description
1 polymer ?
#
loop_
_entity_poly.entity_id
_entity_poly.type
_entity_poly.pdbx_seq_one_letter_code
_entity_poly.pdbx_strand_id
1 'polypeptide(L)'
;MNEKERLNAIEVALANEMREREFYLKNAQKTRNALGKIMFQLIGDEELEHYERLKELHQKWVQQEKWPETVPLKVKDTMVRDVLKDFLQKMETSPEKDENDLEAVRTAIEFEATGALYYKNLQSQVSDIKEKQFFELLANMEREHYLSLKDTEEYLIDSVSWFRKKEHHSLDGA
;
A
#
# COMPACT_ATOMS: atom_id res chain seq x y z
N MET A 1 -12.60 5.77 21.25
CA MET A 1 -13.58 4.96 20.50
C MET A 1 -14.21 3.90 21.41
N ASN A 2 -15.54 3.85 21.48
CA ASN A 2 -16.29 2.78 22.18
C ASN A 2 -16.37 1.50 21.31
N GLU A 3 -16.80 0.38 21.89
CA GLU A 3 -16.82 -0.95 21.24
C GLU A 3 -17.55 -0.96 19.89
N LYS A 4 -18.76 -0.37 19.84
CA LYS A 4 -19.57 -0.29 18.62
C LYS A 4 -18.88 0.53 17.53
N GLU A 5 -18.28 1.66 17.90
CA GLU A 5 -17.51 2.48 16.97
C GLU A 5 -16.29 1.72 16.43
N ARG A 6 -15.62 0.90 17.26
CA ARG A 6 -14.46 0.11 16.80
C ARG A 6 -14.86 -0.94 15.76
N LEU A 7 -15.93 -1.69 16.03
CA LEU A 7 -16.42 -2.72 15.10
C LEU A 7 -16.82 -2.10 13.77
N ASN A 8 -17.59 -1.01 13.80
CA ASN A 8 -17.97 -0.29 12.57
C ASN A 8 -16.74 0.21 11.79
N ALA A 9 -15.72 0.73 12.48
CA ALA A 9 -14.50 1.20 11.83
C ALA A 9 -13.75 0.05 11.14
N ILE A 10 -13.64 -1.11 11.76
CA ILE A 10 -12.98 -2.26 11.14
C ILE A 10 -13.81 -2.85 9.99
N GLU A 11 -15.13 -2.85 10.06
CA GLU A 11 -15.98 -3.25 8.93
C GLU A 11 -15.76 -2.35 7.71
N VAL A 12 -15.62 -1.03 7.94
CA VAL A 12 -15.26 -0.07 6.90
C VAL A 12 -13.86 -0.35 6.35
N ALA A 13 -12.87 -0.59 7.22
CA ALA A 13 -11.51 -0.95 6.81
C ALA A 13 -11.52 -2.20 5.92
N LEU A 14 -12.14 -3.29 6.37
CA LEU A 14 -12.27 -4.55 5.62
C LEU A 14 -12.92 -4.37 4.25
N ALA A 15 -13.93 -3.52 4.15
CA ALA A 15 -14.59 -3.22 2.88
C ALA A 15 -13.70 -2.36 1.95
N ASN A 16 -12.85 -1.50 2.50
CA ASN A 16 -11.89 -0.71 1.74
C ASN A 16 -10.79 -1.60 1.16
N GLU A 17 -10.15 -2.43 1.99
CA GLU A 17 -9.12 -3.39 1.55
C GLU A 17 -9.55 -4.24 0.36
N MET A 18 -10.77 -4.78 0.43
CA MET A 18 -11.30 -5.61 -0.66
C MET A 18 -11.57 -4.81 -1.93
N ARG A 19 -12.00 -3.54 -1.80
CA ARG A 19 -12.25 -2.65 -2.94
C ARG A 19 -10.94 -2.25 -3.61
N GLU A 20 -9.93 -1.93 -2.81
CA GLU A 20 -8.60 -1.52 -3.27
C GLU A 20 -7.91 -2.70 -3.94
N ARG A 21 -7.93 -3.88 -3.31
CA ARG A 21 -7.49 -5.13 -3.95
C ARG A 21 -8.17 -5.39 -5.30
N GLU A 22 -9.49 -5.25 -5.37
CA GLU A 22 -10.22 -5.48 -6.62
C GLU A 22 -9.82 -4.45 -7.69
N PHE A 23 -9.65 -3.18 -7.30
CA PHE A 23 -9.15 -2.14 -8.18
C PHE A 23 -7.76 -2.48 -8.72
N TYR A 24 -6.84 -2.88 -7.84
CA TYR A 24 -5.47 -3.22 -8.21
C TYR A 24 -5.39 -4.39 -9.17
N LEU A 25 -6.04 -5.50 -8.85
CA LEU A 25 -6.02 -6.69 -9.73
C LEU A 25 -6.69 -6.43 -11.09
N LYS A 26 -7.74 -5.60 -11.13
CA LYS A 26 -8.35 -5.19 -12.40
C LYS A 26 -7.42 -4.33 -13.25
N ASN A 27 -6.70 -3.40 -12.64
CA ASN A 27 -5.77 -2.55 -13.38
C ASN A 27 -4.51 -3.31 -13.80
N ALA A 28 -4.00 -4.24 -12.98
CA ALA A 28 -2.94 -5.16 -13.39
C ALA A 28 -3.27 -5.95 -14.67
N GLN A 29 -4.55 -6.28 -14.89
CA GLN A 29 -4.98 -6.96 -16.12
C GLN A 29 -5.10 -6.04 -17.33
N LYS A 30 -5.46 -4.77 -17.13
CA LYS A 30 -5.75 -3.80 -18.20
C LYS A 30 -4.52 -3.02 -18.64
N THR A 31 -3.61 -2.76 -17.70
CA THR A 31 -2.42 -1.94 -17.91
C THR A 31 -1.47 -2.60 -18.90
N ARG A 32 -1.05 -1.82 -19.88
CA ARG A 32 -0.12 -2.26 -20.93
C ARG A 32 1.32 -2.09 -20.48
N ASN A 33 1.58 -1.08 -19.66
CA ASN A 33 2.88 -0.82 -19.09
C ASN A 33 3.33 -1.96 -18.15
N ALA A 34 4.43 -2.63 -18.46
CA ALA A 34 4.90 -3.77 -17.67
C ALA A 34 5.23 -3.40 -16.21
N LEU A 35 5.78 -2.21 -15.97
CA LEU A 35 6.05 -1.72 -14.61
C LEU A 35 4.74 -1.49 -13.85
N GLY A 36 3.78 -0.78 -14.46
CA GLY A 36 2.47 -0.53 -13.86
C GLY A 36 1.72 -1.82 -13.53
N LYS A 37 1.84 -2.83 -14.39
CA LYS A 37 1.24 -4.16 -14.18
C LYS A 37 1.82 -4.88 -12.96
N ILE A 38 3.15 -4.89 -12.83
CA ILE A 38 3.83 -5.52 -11.68
C ILE A 38 3.48 -4.77 -10.40
N MET A 39 3.50 -3.44 -10.45
CA MET A 39 3.14 -2.58 -9.32
C MET A 39 1.72 -2.89 -8.83
N PHE A 40 0.72 -2.85 -9.72
CA PHE A 40 -0.66 -3.12 -9.34
C PHE A 40 -0.87 -4.55 -8.84
N GLN A 41 -0.19 -5.54 -9.42
CA GLN A 41 -0.31 -6.92 -8.95
C GLN A 41 0.24 -7.06 -7.52
N LEU A 42 1.41 -6.49 -7.24
CA LEU A 42 2.06 -6.64 -5.95
C LEU A 42 1.32 -5.91 -4.83
N ILE A 43 0.85 -4.68 -5.07
CA ILE A 43 0.01 -3.97 -4.09
C ILE A 43 -1.30 -4.74 -3.87
N GLY A 44 -1.98 -5.18 -4.93
CA GLY A 44 -3.20 -5.97 -4.80
C GLY A 44 -3.05 -7.30 -4.04
N ASP A 45 -1.85 -7.90 -4.04
CA ASP A 45 -1.54 -9.07 -3.21
C ASP A 45 -1.28 -8.68 -1.75
N GLU A 46 -0.65 -7.53 -1.48
CA GLU A 46 -0.44 -6.99 -0.14
C GLU A 46 -1.76 -6.52 0.53
N GLU A 47 -2.72 -5.98 -0.23
CA GLU A 47 -4.08 -5.65 0.28
C GLU A 47 -4.83 -6.88 0.82
N LEU A 48 -4.56 -8.07 0.28
CA LEU A 48 -5.14 -9.29 0.84
C LEU A 48 -4.60 -9.57 2.24
N GLU A 49 -3.30 -9.32 2.44
CA GLU A 49 -2.61 -9.47 3.71
C GLU A 49 -3.15 -8.48 4.75
N HIS A 50 -3.40 -7.23 4.35
CA HIS A 50 -4.08 -6.22 5.18
C HIS A 50 -5.47 -6.69 5.61
N TYR A 51 -6.30 -7.13 4.64
CA TYR A 51 -7.64 -7.67 4.90
C TYR A 51 -7.62 -8.82 5.91
N GLU A 52 -6.74 -9.79 5.73
CA GLU A 52 -6.65 -10.96 6.62
C GLU A 52 -6.32 -10.54 8.06
N ARG A 53 -5.37 -9.62 8.23
CA ARG A 53 -5.02 -9.05 9.54
C ARG A 53 -6.17 -8.31 10.20
N LEU A 54 -6.89 -7.47 9.45
CA LEU A 54 -8.06 -6.75 9.94
C LEU A 54 -9.18 -7.71 10.31
N LYS A 55 -9.33 -8.81 9.57
CA LYS A 55 -10.36 -9.82 9.82
C LYS A 55 -10.07 -10.58 11.11
N GLU A 56 -8.80 -10.92 11.36
CA GLU A 56 -8.38 -11.49 12.65
C GLU A 56 -8.65 -10.51 13.80
N LEU A 57 -8.37 -9.21 13.62
CA LEU A 57 -8.71 -8.17 14.59
C LEU A 57 -10.20 -8.10 14.88
N HIS A 58 -11.01 -8.04 13.83
CA HIS A 58 -12.45 -8.02 13.93
C HIS A 58 -12.99 -9.20 14.74
N GLN A 59 -12.55 -10.42 14.41
CA GLN A 59 -13.01 -11.65 15.07
C GLN A 59 -12.73 -11.63 16.58
N LYS A 60 -11.56 -11.14 17.00
CA LYS A 60 -11.21 -11.05 18.42
C LYS A 60 -12.02 -10.00 19.16
N TRP A 61 -12.24 -8.84 18.54
CA TRP A 61 -13.11 -7.81 19.12
C TRP A 61 -14.56 -8.29 19.29
N VAL A 62 -15.12 -8.98 18.30
CA VAL A 62 -16.46 -9.58 18.40
C VAL A 62 -16.56 -10.61 19.54
N GLN A 63 -15.50 -11.39 19.77
CA GLN A 63 -15.45 -12.38 20.85
C GLN A 63 -15.06 -11.77 22.21
N GLN A 64 -14.83 -10.46 22.27
CA GLN A 64 -14.34 -9.74 23.46
C GLN A 64 -13.04 -10.32 24.03
N GLU A 65 -12.24 -10.95 23.17
CA GLU A 65 -10.94 -11.50 23.53
C GLU A 65 -9.90 -10.39 23.61
N LYS A 66 -8.97 -10.52 24.57
CA LYS A 66 -7.81 -9.65 24.62
C LYS A 66 -6.89 -9.96 23.44
N TRP A 67 -6.39 -8.91 22.81
CA TRP A 67 -5.38 -9.03 21.77
C TRP A 67 -4.16 -9.81 22.27
N PRO A 68 -3.62 -10.78 21.51
CA PRO A 68 -2.50 -11.60 21.95
C PRO A 68 -1.27 -10.74 22.31
N GLU A 69 -0.44 -11.25 23.21
CA GLU A 69 0.85 -10.67 23.62
C GLU A 69 1.79 -10.42 22.43
N THR A 70 1.70 -11.28 21.41
CA THR A 70 2.46 -11.16 20.17
C THR A 70 1.51 -11.33 18.99
N VAL A 71 1.20 -10.22 18.33
CA VAL A 71 1.04 -10.32 16.88
C VAL A 71 2.45 -10.24 16.35
N PRO A 72 2.91 -11.18 15.51
CA PRO A 72 4.17 -10.99 14.82
C PRO A 72 4.02 -9.76 13.93
N LEU A 73 4.41 -8.60 14.46
CA LEU A 73 4.74 -7.39 13.70
C LEU A 73 6.05 -7.60 12.92
N LYS A 74 6.28 -8.82 12.43
CA LYS A 74 7.34 -9.11 11.46
C LYS A 74 6.74 -8.79 10.11
N VAL A 75 6.71 -7.50 9.82
CA VAL A 75 6.39 -7.02 8.50
C VAL A 75 7.62 -7.37 7.69
N LYS A 76 7.45 -8.20 6.66
CA LYS A 76 8.32 -8.04 5.51
C LYS A 76 8.01 -6.63 5.06
N ASP A 77 8.98 -5.71 5.18
CA ASP A 77 8.85 -4.40 4.56
C ASP A 77 8.23 -4.59 3.18
N THR A 78 7.25 -3.75 2.80
CA THR A 78 6.60 -3.90 1.49
C THR A 78 7.69 -4.00 0.43
N MET A 79 7.68 -5.12 -0.29
CA MET A 79 8.73 -5.37 -1.28
C MET A 79 8.42 -4.64 -2.58
N VAL A 80 7.32 -3.88 -2.64
CA VAL A 80 6.87 -3.14 -3.83
C VAL A 80 8.01 -2.32 -4.39
N ARG A 81 8.63 -1.48 -3.58
CA ARG A 81 9.70 -0.60 -4.03
C ARG A 81 10.90 -1.37 -4.57
N ASP A 82 11.33 -2.41 -3.87
CA ASP A 82 12.51 -3.19 -4.25
C ASP A 82 12.28 -4.02 -5.52
N VAL A 83 11.11 -4.66 -5.63
CA VAL A 83 10.71 -5.42 -6.82
C VAL A 83 10.60 -4.50 -8.04
N LEU A 84 10.03 -3.30 -7.88
CA LEU A 84 9.94 -2.32 -8.97
C LEU A 84 11.32 -1.82 -9.39
N LYS A 85 12.21 -1.54 -8.44
CA LYS A 85 13.59 -1.13 -8.72
C LYS A 85 14.36 -2.21 -9.47
N ASP A 86 14.29 -3.46 -9.02
CA ASP A 86 14.95 -4.60 -9.65
C ASP A 86 14.41 -4.87 -11.07
N PHE A 87 13.12 -4.66 -11.28
CA PHE A 87 12.50 -4.76 -12.59
C PHE A 87 12.99 -3.65 -13.53
N LEU A 88 13.04 -2.41 -13.04
CA LEU A 88 13.52 -1.26 -13.82
C LEU A 88 14.98 -1.39 -14.24
N GLN A 89 15.85 -1.91 -13.38
CA GLN A 89 17.26 -2.15 -13.72
C GLN A 89 17.44 -3.17 -14.86
N LYS A 90 16.46 -4.05 -15.07
CA LYS A 90 16.50 -5.09 -16.10
C LYS A 90 15.82 -4.68 -17.40
N MET A 91 15.12 -3.55 -17.44
CA MET A 91 14.46 -3.04 -18.64
C MET A 91 15.35 -2.04 -19.39
N GLU A 92 15.60 -2.29 -20.67
CA GLU A 92 16.39 -1.41 -21.55
C GLU A 92 15.54 -0.38 -22.31
N THR A 93 14.21 -0.46 -22.25
CA THR A 93 13.30 0.31 -23.11
C THR A 93 12.49 1.36 -22.34
N SER A 94 12.33 2.54 -22.94
CA SER A 94 11.37 3.53 -22.47
C SER A 94 9.94 2.99 -22.49
N PRO A 95 9.11 3.34 -21.49
CA PRO A 95 7.75 2.85 -21.40
C PRO A 95 6.89 3.39 -22.55
N GLU A 96 5.97 2.58 -23.07
CA GLU A 96 4.82 3.13 -23.80
C GLU A 96 3.98 3.97 -22.84
N LYS A 97 3.68 5.20 -23.25
CA LYS A 97 2.86 6.14 -22.49
C LYS A 97 1.39 5.91 -22.85
N ASP A 98 0.61 5.40 -21.90
CA ASP A 98 -0.85 5.30 -21.98
C ASP A 98 -1.46 6.25 -20.94
N GLU A 99 -2.30 7.19 -21.39
CA GLU A 99 -2.95 8.16 -20.50
C GLU A 99 -3.87 7.47 -19.48
N ASN A 100 -4.45 6.32 -19.83
CA ASN A 100 -5.30 5.55 -18.91
C ASN A 100 -4.48 4.91 -17.79
N ASP A 101 -3.24 4.48 -18.07
CA ASP A 101 -2.34 3.91 -17.07
C ASP A 101 -1.93 4.97 -16.04
N LEU A 102 -1.68 6.21 -16.49
CA LEU A 102 -1.35 7.32 -15.58
C LEU A 102 -2.53 7.73 -14.69
N GLU A 103 -3.76 7.75 -15.22
CA GLU A 103 -4.95 8.03 -14.43
C GLU A 103 -5.19 6.96 -13.36
N ALA A 104 -5.05 5.67 -13.72
CA ALA A 104 -5.17 4.57 -12.76
C ALA A 104 -4.14 4.67 -11.62
N VAL A 105 -2.90 5.04 -11.92
CA VAL A 105 -1.86 5.27 -10.88
C VAL A 105 -2.24 6.43 -9.96
N ARG A 106 -2.82 7.51 -10.49
CA ARG A 106 -3.27 8.65 -9.67
C ARG A 106 -4.44 8.29 -8.75
N THR A 107 -5.40 7.51 -9.24
CA THR A 107 -6.48 6.98 -8.38
C THR A 107 -5.91 6.11 -7.26
N ALA A 108 -4.94 5.24 -7.57
CA ALA A 108 -4.25 4.44 -6.55
C ALA A 108 -3.55 5.31 -5.50
N ILE A 109 -2.86 6.38 -5.93
CA ILE A 109 -2.21 7.34 -5.01
C ILE A 109 -3.22 7.93 -4.02
N GLU A 110 -4.43 8.26 -4.48
CA GLU A 110 -5.49 8.78 -3.62
C GLU A 110 -6.04 7.73 -2.64
N PHE A 111 -6.15 6.47 -3.06
CA PHE A 111 -6.52 5.36 -2.18
C PHE A 111 -5.51 5.20 -1.05
N GLU A 112 -4.24 5.00 -1.37
CA GLU A 112 -3.18 4.80 -0.36
C GLU A 112 -3.02 6.01 0.58
N ALA A 113 -3.14 7.24 0.05
CA ALA A 113 -3.11 8.43 0.89
C ALA A 113 -4.30 8.47 1.87
N THR A 114 -5.48 8.06 1.40
CA THR A 114 -6.70 7.99 2.22
C THR A 114 -6.60 6.85 3.24
N GLY A 115 -6.14 5.67 2.85
CA GLY A 115 -5.92 4.50 3.71
C GLY A 115 -4.91 4.79 4.83
N ALA A 116 -3.75 5.35 4.47
CA ALA A 116 -2.73 5.77 5.44
C ALA A 116 -3.30 6.76 6.49
N LEU A 117 -4.03 7.77 6.05
CA LEU A 117 -4.68 8.73 6.95
C LEU A 117 -5.78 8.09 7.80
N TYR A 118 -6.56 7.18 7.22
CA TYR A 118 -7.61 6.46 7.91
C TYR A 118 -7.05 5.63 9.06
N TYR A 119 -5.98 4.86 8.82
CA TYR A 119 -5.33 4.08 9.87
C TYR A 119 -4.65 4.94 10.93
N LYS A 120 -4.03 6.07 10.57
CA LYS A 120 -3.53 7.04 11.56
C LYS A 120 -4.66 7.59 12.44
N ASN A 121 -5.83 7.83 11.87
CA ASN A 121 -6.98 8.28 12.63
C ASN A 121 -7.45 7.18 13.61
N LEU A 122 -7.58 5.93 13.16
CA LEU A 122 -7.94 4.81 14.05
C LEU A 122 -6.93 4.63 15.18
N GLN A 123 -5.64 4.71 14.86
CA GLN A 123 -4.54 4.67 15.83
C GLN A 123 -4.70 5.73 16.94
N SER A 124 -5.12 6.94 16.59
CA SER A 124 -5.35 8.03 17.56
C SER A 124 -6.56 7.81 18.46
N GLN A 125 -7.53 7.00 18.02
CA GLN A 125 -8.82 6.80 18.67
C GLN A 125 -8.90 5.56 19.58
N VAL A 126 -7.94 4.64 19.46
CA VAL A 126 -7.78 3.51 20.36
C VAL A 126 -6.89 3.83 21.56
N SER A 127 -7.07 3.11 22.66
CA SER A 127 -6.32 3.33 23.90
C SER A 127 -5.30 2.22 24.19
N ASP A 128 -5.57 1.00 23.72
CA ASP A 128 -4.67 -0.12 23.88
C ASP A 128 -3.41 0.07 23.03
N ILE A 129 -2.23 -0.14 23.61
CA ILE A 129 -0.96 0.13 22.95
C ILE A 129 -0.71 -0.82 21.77
N LYS A 130 -1.24 -2.04 21.81
CA LYS A 130 -1.09 -3.03 20.75
C LYS A 130 -1.99 -2.70 19.57
N GLU A 131 -3.23 -2.28 19.84
CA GLU A 131 -4.14 -1.74 18.81
C GLU A 131 -3.50 -0.52 18.12
N LYS A 132 -2.86 0.37 18.90
CA LYS A 132 -2.12 1.51 18.34
C LYS A 132 -0.99 1.08 17.42
N GLN A 133 -0.16 0.13 17.86
CA GLN A 133 0.95 -0.38 17.05
C GLN A 133 0.47 -1.08 15.78
N PHE A 134 -0.66 -1.78 15.85
CA PHE A 134 -1.27 -2.43 14.70
C PHE A 134 -1.74 -1.43 13.64
N PHE A 135 -2.48 -0.39 14.03
CA PHE A 135 -2.92 0.65 13.10
C PHE A 135 -1.78 1.54 12.62
N GLU A 136 -0.78 1.79 13.47
CA GLU A 136 0.47 2.45 13.07
C GLU A 136 1.17 1.66 11.97
N LEU A 137 1.20 0.33 12.10
CA LEU A 137 1.80 -0.53 11.11
C LEU A 137 1.05 -0.45 9.77
N LEU A 138 -0.28 -0.64 9.77
CA LEU A 138 -1.08 -0.55 8.53
C LEU A 138 -0.88 0.82 7.87
N ALA A 139 -0.96 1.91 8.64
CA ALA A 139 -0.73 3.25 8.11
C ALA A 139 0.65 3.44 7.46
N ASN A 140 1.67 2.73 7.96
CA ASN A 140 3.01 2.77 7.38
C ASN A 140 3.11 1.91 6.11
N MET A 141 2.39 0.78 6.03
CA MET A 141 2.32 -0.04 4.80
C MET A 141 1.68 0.73 3.65
N GLU A 142 0.49 1.30 3.87
CA GLU A 142 -0.21 2.17 2.90
C GLU A 142 0.67 3.36 2.45
N ARG A 143 1.41 3.94 3.40
CA ARG A 143 2.32 5.04 3.09
C ARG A 143 3.44 4.60 2.14
N GLU A 144 3.98 3.40 2.30
CA GLU A 144 5.03 2.89 1.43
C GLU A 144 4.47 2.51 0.04
N HIS A 145 3.23 2.02 -0.05
CA HIS A 145 2.51 1.89 -1.32
C HIS A 145 2.33 3.24 -2.01
N TYR A 146 1.84 4.25 -1.29
CA TYR A 146 1.74 5.63 -1.77
C TYR A 146 3.08 6.13 -2.35
N LEU A 147 4.18 5.93 -1.63
CA LEU A 147 5.51 6.36 -2.09
C LEU A 147 5.95 5.60 -3.36
N SER A 148 5.68 4.30 -3.43
CA SER A 148 5.99 3.48 -4.61
C SER A 148 5.17 3.89 -5.84
N LEU A 149 3.90 4.25 -5.63
CA LEU A 149 3.02 4.77 -6.65
C LEU A 149 3.44 6.16 -7.13
N LYS A 150 3.84 7.06 -6.22
CA LYS A 150 4.40 8.37 -6.57
C LYS A 150 5.66 8.23 -7.41
N ASP A 151 6.54 7.29 -7.07
CA ASP A 151 7.75 7.02 -7.86
C ASP A 151 7.40 6.50 -9.26
N THR A 152 6.39 5.62 -9.34
CA THR A 152 5.86 5.10 -10.61
C THR A 152 5.23 6.23 -11.45
N GLU A 153 4.48 7.14 -10.84
CA GLU A 153 3.91 8.31 -11.51
C GLU A 153 5.01 9.20 -12.11
N GLU A 154 6.06 9.51 -11.33
CA GLU A 154 7.20 10.29 -11.82
C GLU A 154 7.84 9.62 -13.05
N TYR A 155 8.02 8.30 -13.02
CA TYR A 155 8.56 7.51 -14.14
C TYR A 155 7.67 7.54 -15.38
N LEU A 156 6.34 7.42 -15.23
CA LEU A 156 5.39 7.45 -16.34
C LEU A 156 5.26 8.83 -16.97
N ILE A 157 5.48 9.91 -16.20
CA ILE A 157 5.47 11.29 -16.70
C ILE A 157 6.73 11.60 -17.50
N ASP A 158 7.91 11.35 -16.92
CA ASP A 158 9.21 11.63 -17.52
C ASP A 158 10.28 10.64 -17.03
N SER A 159 10.33 9.49 -17.70
CA SER A 159 11.32 8.44 -17.40
C SER A 159 12.78 8.93 -17.49
N VAL A 160 13.11 9.85 -18.41
CA VAL A 160 14.49 10.34 -18.60
C VAL A 160 14.94 11.17 -17.40
N SER A 161 14.11 12.12 -16.97
CA SER A 161 14.40 12.92 -15.77
C SER A 161 14.42 12.07 -14.51
N TRP A 162 13.53 11.08 -14.42
CA TRP A 162 13.50 10.12 -13.32
C TRP A 162 14.81 9.33 -13.22
N PHE A 163 15.31 8.75 -14.32
CA PHE A 163 16.56 8.01 -14.34
C PHE A 163 17.75 8.88 -13.89
N ARG A 164 17.85 10.12 -14.40
CA ARG A 164 18.90 11.06 -13.96
C ARG A 164 18.86 11.31 -12.45
N LYS A 165 17.67 11.58 -11.90
CA LYS A 165 17.49 11.80 -10.45
C LYS A 165 17.93 10.59 -9.62
N LYS A 166 17.65 9.37 -10.10
CA LYS A 166 18.00 8.12 -9.40
C LYS A 166 19.47 7.75 -9.51
N GLU A 167 20.12 8.04 -10.65
CA GLU A 167 21.56 7.87 -10.82
C GLU A 167 22.34 8.81 -9.89
N HIS A 168 21.95 10.08 -9.78
CA HIS A 168 22.67 11.04 -8.91
C HIS A 168 22.58 10.70 -7.42
N HIS A 169 21.44 10.20 -6.92
CA HIS A 169 21.34 9.75 -5.52
C HIS A 169 22.21 8.52 -5.20
N SER A 170 22.70 7.79 -6.21
CA SER A 170 23.62 6.66 -6.02
C SER A 170 25.09 7.05 -5.96
N LEU A 171 25.44 8.29 -6.37
CA LEU A 171 26.83 8.75 -6.50
C LEU A 171 27.31 9.62 -5.33
N ASP A 172 26.41 10.13 -4.48
CA ASP A 172 26.76 10.99 -3.32
C ASP A 172 26.98 10.20 -2.01
N GLY A 173 27.26 8.90 -2.10
CA GLY A 173 27.57 8.03 -0.96
C GLY A 173 29.04 7.63 -0.90
N ALA A 174 29.93 8.57 -0.55
CA ALA A 174 31.32 8.32 -0.16
C ALA A 174 31.69 9.17 1.07
#